data_AF-A0A6M1NDS9-F1
#
_entry.id   AF-A0A6M1NDS9-F1
#
_cell.length_a   1.000
_cell.length_b   1.000
_cell.length_c   1.000
_cell.angle_alpha   90.00
_cell.angle_beta   90.00
_cell.angle_gamma   90.00
#
_symmetry.space_group_name_H-M   'P 1'
#
loop_
_entity.id
_entity.type
_entity.pdbx_description
1 polymer ?
#
loop_
_entity_poly.entity_id
_entity_poly.type
_entity_poly.pdbx_seq_one_letter_code
_entity_poly.pdbx_strand_id
1 'polypeptide(L)'
;VNTYEITASAAQGPKLGNYTISYAKGTLTVNPKALTITAKNRSKTYGQTLTLGSTEFTASGLVNGDAVTSVTLASDGAAATAVVNTYEITASAAQGPKLGNYTISYAKGTLTVNRKALTITAKDRSKTYGEALALGSTEFTASGLVNGDAVTSVTLTSDGAAATA
;
A
#
# COMPACT_ATOMS: atom_id res chain seq x y z
N VAL A 1 23.95 -2.37 -17.48
CA VAL A 1 24.85 -1.49 -18.27
C VAL A 1 24.98 -2.13 -19.64
N ASN A 2 24.73 -1.38 -20.71
CA ASN A 2 24.85 -1.89 -22.07
C ASN A 2 26.12 -1.32 -22.71
N THR A 3 26.81 -2.11 -23.52
CA THR A 3 28.02 -1.68 -24.22
C THR A 3 27.87 -1.90 -25.71
N TYR A 4 28.32 -0.93 -26.49
CA TYR A 4 28.28 -0.95 -27.95
C TYR A 4 29.67 -0.69 -28.50
N GLU A 5 29.98 -1.30 -29.62
CA GLU A 5 31.26 -1.08 -30.30
C GLU A 5 31.26 0.26 -31.04
N ILE A 6 32.36 1.00 -30.95
CA ILE A 6 32.64 2.14 -31.82
C ILE A 6 33.66 1.68 -32.87
N THR A 7 33.22 1.59 -34.12
CA THR A 7 34.08 1.14 -35.22
C THR A 7 34.63 2.36 -35.98
N ALA A 8 35.95 2.51 -36.01
CA ALA A 8 36.61 3.48 -36.88
C ALA A 8 36.85 2.87 -38.26
N SER A 9 36.62 3.64 -39.32
CA SER A 9 36.89 3.24 -40.70
C SER A 9 37.05 4.46 -41.62
N ALA A 10 37.56 4.24 -42.82
CA ALA A 10 37.62 5.22 -43.91
C ALA A 10 38.27 6.57 -43.52
N ALA A 11 39.48 6.53 -42.95
CA ALA A 11 40.25 7.75 -42.67
C ALA A 11 40.51 8.56 -43.95
N GLN A 12 40.25 9.87 -43.90
CA GLN A 12 40.44 10.80 -45.02
C GLN A 12 41.39 11.94 -44.62
N GLY A 13 42.29 12.32 -45.51
CA GLY A 13 43.27 13.39 -45.29
C GLY A 13 44.42 13.38 -46.30
N PRO A 14 45.13 14.51 -46.48
CA PRO A 14 46.27 14.57 -47.38
C PRO A 14 47.42 13.69 -46.85
N LYS A 15 48.21 13.11 -47.77
CA LYS A 15 49.42 12.31 -47.47
C LYS A 15 49.19 11.03 -46.64
N LEU A 16 47.94 10.58 -46.44
CA LEU A 16 47.65 9.32 -45.74
C LEU A 16 48.25 8.08 -46.42
N GLY A 17 48.49 8.13 -47.74
CA GLY A 17 49.17 7.06 -48.49
C GLY A 17 50.61 6.78 -48.04
N ASN A 18 51.22 7.66 -47.22
CA ASN A 18 52.54 7.44 -46.64
C ASN A 18 52.51 6.56 -45.37
N TYR A 19 51.33 6.11 -44.91
CA TYR A 19 51.15 5.36 -43.68
C TYR A 19 50.43 4.03 -43.91
N THR A 20 50.78 3.00 -43.15
CA THR A 20 49.94 1.81 -42.97
C THR A 20 48.90 2.11 -41.89
N ILE A 21 47.61 2.05 -42.23
CA ILE A 21 46.51 2.40 -41.30
C ILE A 21 45.92 1.13 -40.68
N SER A 22 45.88 1.09 -39.35
CA SER A 22 45.12 0.10 -38.56
C SER A 22 44.03 0.79 -37.75
N TYR A 23 42.81 0.25 -37.77
CA TYR A 23 41.70 0.78 -36.98
C TYR A 23 41.53 -0.01 -35.69
N ALA A 24 41.55 0.70 -34.56
CA ALA A 24 41.19 0.14 -33.26
C ALA A 24 39.72 0.43 -32.95
N LYS A 25 39.04 -0.53 -32.33
CA LYS A 25 37.66 -0.39 -31.87
C LYS A 25 37.63 0.35 -30.54
N GLY A 26 36.67 1.26 -30.38
CA GLY A 26 36.30 1.85 -29.10
C GLY A 26 35.09 1.15 -28.49
N THR A 27 34.70 1.56 -27.28
CA THR A 27 33.48 1.07 -26.62
C THR A 27 32.65 2.25 -26.13
N LEU A 28 31.36 2.26 -26.47
CA LEU A 28 30.35 3.13 -25.91
C LEU A 28 29.63 2.40 -24.77
N THR A 29 29.66 2.98 -23.58
CA THR A 29 28.93 2.45 -22.42
C THR A 29 27.66 3.27 -22.19
N VAL A 30 26.52 2.60 -22.14
CA VAL A 30 25.22 3.17 -21.78
C VAL A 30 24.86 2.73 -20.36
N ASN A 31 24.89 3.68 -19.44
CA ASN A 31 24.53 3.46 -18.05
C ASN A 31 23.00 3.51 -17.87
N PRO A 32 22.41 2.66 -17.01
CA PRO A 32 21.00 2.73 -16.70
C PRO A 32 20.61 4.09 -16.10
N LYS A 33 19.42 4.56 -16.43
CA LYS A 33 18.85 5.78 -15.82
C LYS A 33 18.19 5.45 -14.49
N ALA A 34 18.24 6.34 -13.51
CA ALA A 34 17.50 6.15 -12.27
C ALA A 34 15.98 6.19 -12.51
N LEU A 35 15.25 5.24 -11.92
CA LEU A 35 13.80 5.17 -11.89
C LEU A 35 13.34 4.97 -10.44
N THR A 36 12.45 5.83 -9.95
CA THR A 36 11.81 5.66 -8.63
C THR A 36 10.35 5.30 -8.81
N ILE A 37 9.93 4.19 -8.20
CA ILE A 37 8.54 3.75 -8.16
C ILE A 37 8.02 3.91 -6.73
N THR A 38 6.95 4.67 -6.54
CA THR A 38 6.38 4.95 -5.21
C THR A 38 5.00 4.33 -5.09
N ALA A 39 4.80 3.46 -4.10
CA ALA A 39 3.46 2.97 -3.79
C ALA A 39 2.56 4.12 -3.31
N LYS A 40 1.31 4.18 -3.78
CA LYS A 40 0.35 5.21 -3.35
C LYS A 40 -0.18 4.89 -1.96
N ASN A 41 -0.47 5.95 -1.19
CA ASN A 41 -1.14 5.82 0.09
C ASN A 41 -2.57 5.30 -0.09
N ARG A 42 -3.04 4.51 0.86
CA ARG A 42 -4.38 3.90 0.86
C ARG A 42 -4.98 3.94 2.26
N SER A 43 -6.27 3.67 2.35
CA SER A 43 -6.95 3.46 3.63
C SER A 43 -8.01 2.37 3.53
N LYS A 44 -8.39 1.85 4.69
CA LYS A 44 -9.54 0.94 4.85
C LYS A 44 -10.15 1.08 6.23
N THR A 45 -11.28 0.46 6.47
CA THR A 45 -11.88 0.35 7.81
C THR A 45 -11.59 -1.02 8.42
N TYR A 46 -11.39 -1.08 9.73
CA TYR A 46 -11.24 -2.34 10.48
C TYR A 46 -12.36 -3.35 10.11
N GLY A 47 -12.00 -4.61 9.94
CA GLY A 47 -12.90 -5.67 9.46
C GLY A 47 -13.06 -5.77 7.94
N GLN A 48 -12.50 -4.84 7.15
CA GLN A 48 -12.50 -4.94 5.68
C GLN A 48 -11.17 -5.46 5.18
N THR A 49 -11.18 -6.33 4.17
CA THR A 49 -9.96 -6.64 3.40
C THR A 49 -9.74 -5.56 2.35
N LEU A 50 -8.50 -5.12 2.17
CA LEU A 50 -8.10 -4.22 1.09
C LEU A 50 -7.26 -4.97 0.05
N THR A 51 -7.75 -5.02 -1.19
CA THR A 51 -6.95 -5.47 -2.34
C THR A 51 -6.14 -4.28 -2.87
N LEU A 52 -4.80 -4.38 -2.81
CA LEU A 52 -3.90 -3.30 -3.25
C LEU A 52 -3.80 -3.19 -4.78
N GLY A 53 -4.09 -4.28 -5.50
CA GLY A 53 -3.91 -4.34 -6.96
C GLY A 53 -2.43 -4.20 -7.36
N SER A 54 -2.19 -3.81 -8.61
CA SER A 54 -0.83 -3.67 -9.16
C SER A 54 -0.56 -2.33 -9.84
N THR A 55 -1.51 -1.39 -9.78
CA THR A 55 -1.47 -0.09 -10.47
C THR A 55 -1.49 1.11 -9.51
N GLU A 56 -1.59 0.87 -8.21
CA GLU A 56 -1.62 1.91 -7.17
C GLU A 56 -0.21 2.41 -6.83
N PHE A 57 0.48 2.97 -7.83
CA PHE A 57 1.82 3.53 -7.71
C PHE A 57 2.02 4.77 -8.61
N THR A 58 3.14 5.46 -8.42
CA THR A 58 3.67 6.47 -9.35
C THR A 58 5.09 6.10 -9.76
N ALA A 59 5.54 6.56 -10.93
CA ALA A 59 6.87 6.32 -11.45
C ALA A 59 7.51 7.64 -11.89
N SER A 60 8.75 7.88 -11.48
CA SER A 60 9.52 9.09 -11.82
C SER A 60 10.87 8.72 -12.39
N GLY A 61 11.24 9.33 -13.53
CA GLY A 61 12.49 9.07 -14.25
C GLY A 61 12.32 8.37 -15.59
N LEU A 62 11.11 7.90 -15.93
CA LEU A 62 10.78 7.36 -17.25
C LEU A 62 10.95 8.43 -18.34
N VAL A 63 11.43 8.00 -19.51
CA VAL A 63 11.63 8.83 -20.70
C VAL A 63 11.20 8.09 -21.95
N ASN A 64 11.10 8.79 -23.09
CA ASN A 64 10.90 8.18 -24.41
C ASN A 64 9.64 7.29 -24.55
N GLY A 65 8.60 7.58 -23.76
CA GLY A 65 7.37 6.77 -23.74
C GLY A 65 7.51 5.40 -23.08
N ASP A 66 8.62 5.14 -22.38
CA ASP A 66 8.80 3.94 -21.56
C ASP A 66 7.79 3.94 -20.41
N ALA A 67 7.37 2.76 -19.97
CA ALA A 67 6.28 2.62 -19.01
C ALA A 67 6.55 1.49 -18.00
N VAL A 68 6.05 1.69 -16.78
CA VAL A 68 5.80 0.61 -15.82
C VAL A 68 4.33 0.26 -15.93
N THR A 69 4.01 -0.98 -16.30
CA THR A 69 2.64 -1.46 -16.51
C THR A 69 2.04 -2.09 -15.27
N SER A 70 2.87 -2.66 -14.40
CA SER A 70 2.43 -3.21 -13.11
C SER A 70 3.55 -3.26 -12.09
N VAL A 71 3.17 -3.31 -10.81
CA VAL A 71 4.05 -3.43 -9.64
C VAL A 71 3.38 -4.38 -8.65
N THR A 72 4.16 -5.23 -7.99
CA THR A 72 3.66 -5.99 -6.83
C THR A 72 3.60 -5.08 -5.61
N LEU A 73 2.40 -4.92 -5.05
CA LEU A 73 2.13 -4.13 -3.86
C LEU A 73 1.73 -5.03 -2.69
N ALA A 74 2.33 -4.83 -1.52
CA ALA A 74 2.04 -5.62 -0.32
C ALA A 74 1.96 -4.74 0.93
N SER A 75 1.13 -5.14 1.90
CA SER A 75 1.01 -4.49 3.20
C SER A 75 0.37 -5.45 4.21
N ASP A 76 0.94 -5.51 5.42
CA ASP A 76 0.36 -6.28 6.54
C ASP A 76 -0.99 -5.70 7.02
N GLY A 77 -1.27 -4.44 6.67
CA GLY A 77 -2.56 -3.80 6.95
C GLY A 77 -3.71 -4.27 6.04
N ALA A 78 -3.43 -5.08 5.01
CA ALA A 78 -4.43 -5.45 4.00
C ALA A 78 -5.52 -6.39 4.54
N ALA A 79 -5.18 -7.33 5.42
CA ALA A 79 -6.09 -8.35 5.94
C ALA A 79 -7.19 -7.77 6.84
N ALA A 80 -8.43 -8.27 6.77
CA ALA A 80 -9.57 -7.79 7.58
C ALA A 80 -9.31 -7.73 9.10
N THR A 81 -8.41 -8.56 9.60
CA THR A 81 -8.00 -8.66 11.02
C THR A 81 -6.93 -7.66 11.43
N ALA A 82 -6.30 -6.94 10.49
CA ALA A 82 -5.29 -5.93 10.81
C ALA A 82 -5.90 -4.84 11.71
N VAL A 83 -5.27 -4.59 12.86
CA VAL A 83 -5.74 -3.64 13.87
C VAL A 83 -5.65 -2.19 13.39
N VAL A 84 -6.35 -1.29 14.08
CA VAL A 84 -6.32 0.15 13.79
C VAL A 84 -4.92 0.71 14.00
N ASN A 85 -4.22 0.97 12.90
CA ASN A 85 -2.88 1.53 12.87
C ASN A 85 -2.52 2.01 11.45
N THR A 86 -1.32 2.55 11.28
CA THR A 86 -0.67 2.76 10.00
C THR A 86 0.27 1.59 9.68
N TYR A 87 0.25 1.16 8.43
CA TYR A 87 1.11 0.10 7.89
C TYR A 87 1.84 0.63 6.66
N GLU A 88 3.01 0.09 6.36
CA GLU A 88 3.70 0.39 5.11
C GLU A 88 3.04 -0.35 3.94
N ILE A 89 3.05 0.26 2.76
CA ILE A 89 2.79 -0.40 1.48
C ILE A 89 4.12 -0.49 0.74
N THR A 90 4.62 -1.70 0.55
CA THR A 90 5.86 -1.96 -0.19
C THR A 90 5.57 -2.20 -1.66
N ALA A 91 6.47 -1.70 -2.51
CA ALA A 91 6.45 -1.92 -3.95
C ALA A 91 7.64 -2.80 -4.35
N SER A 92 7.42 -3.70 -5.31
CA SER A 92 8.45 -4.60 -5.83
C SER A 92 8.07 -5.13 -7.22
N ALA A 93 8.98 -5.86 -7.86
CA ALA A 93 8.72 -6.61 -9.09
C ALA A 93 8.00 -5.79 -10.17
N ALA A 94 8.55 -4.63 -10.50
CA ALA A 94 7.99 -3.76 -11.53
C ALA A 94 8.11 -4.41 -12.91
N GLN A 95 7.02 -4.42 -13.65
CA GLN A 95 6.94 -4.94 -15.01
C GLN A 95 6.63 -3.81 -15.98
N GLY A 96 7.13 -3.95 -17.21
CA GLY A 96 6.92 -2.97 -18.26
C GLY A 96 7.97 -3.06 -19.36
N PRO A 97 7.70 -2.48 -20.53
CA PRO A 97 8.68 -2.44 -21.61
C PRO A 97 9.93 -1.65 -21.19
N LYS A 98 11.10 -2.12 -21.62
CA LYS A 98 12.39 -1.41 -21.53
C LYS A 98 12.87 -1.06 -20.11
N LEU A 99 12.28 -1.64 -19.07
CA LEU A 99 12.73 -1.42 -17.68
C LEU A 99 14.18 -1.87 -17.42
N GLY A 100 14.74 -2.76 -18.25
CA GLY A 100 16.16 -3.11 -18.21
C GLY A 100 17.13 -1.94 -18.46
N ASN A 101 16.65 -0.82 -18.98
CA ASN A 101 17.44 0.42 -19.15
C ASN A 101 17.50 1.29 -17.89
N TYR A 102 16.91 0.84 -16.78
CA TYR A 102 16.79 1.62 -15.56
C TYR A 102 17.36 0.89 -14.34
N THR A 103 17.93 1.67 -13.42
CA THR A 103 18.16 1.23 -12.04
C THR A 103 16.94 1.62 -11.23
N ILE A 104 16.17 0.63 -10.79
CA ILE A 104 14.89 0.83 -10.12
C ILE A 104 15.10 0.92 -8.60
N SER A 105 14.49 1.93 -8.00
CA SER A 105 14.32 2.07 -6.56
C SER A 105 12.84 2.13 -6.21
N TYR A 106 12.48 1.60 -5.04
CA TYR A 106 11.11 1.53 -4.57
C TYR A 106 10.93 2.37 -3.31
N ALA A 107 9.99 3.32 -3.35
CA ALA A 107 9.55 4.09 -2.21
C ALA A 107 8.22 3.54 -1.68
N LYS A 108 8.11 3.50 -0.36
CA LYS A 108 6.94 2.95 0.32
C LYS A 108 5.79 3.96 0.37
N GLY A 109 4.57 3.44 0.32
CA GLY A 109 3.35 4.17 0.66
C GLY A 109 2.91 3.85 2.09
N THR A 110 1.82 4.46 2.53
CA THR A 110 1.19 4.21 3.83
C THR A 110 -0.24 3.70 3.64
N LEU A 111 -0.60 2.64 4.34
CA LEU A 111 -1.96 2.14 4.52
C LEU A 111 -2.47 2.52 5.92
N THR A 112 -3.51 3.34 5.99
CA THR A 112 -4.20 3.66 7.25
C THR A 112 -5.40 2.75 7.46
N VAL A 113 -5.44 2.03 8.58
CA VAL A 113 -6.62 1.27 9.01
C VAL A 113 -7.42 2.10 10.00
N ASN A 114 -8.61 2.53 9.60
CA ASN A 114 -9.52 3.36 10.39
C ASN A 114 -10.39 2.52 11.33
N ARG A 115 -10.87 3.15 12.41
CA ARG A 115 -11.84 2.55 13.32
C ARG A 115 -13.15 2.22 12.61
N LYS A 116 -13.73 1.05 12.92
CA LYS A 116 -15.10 0.70 12.55
C LYS A 116 -16.05 1.22 13.61
N ALA A 117 -17.22 1.70 13.20
CA ALA A 117 -18.28 2.07 14.13
C ALA A 117 -18.85 0.82 14.82
N LEU A 118 -19.04 0.91 16.14
CA LEU A 118 -19.70 -0.07 17.00
C LEU A 118 -20.80 0.66 17.76
N THR A 119 -22.03 0.16 17.67
CA THR A 119 -23.18 0.69 18.41
C THR A 119 -23.63 -0.34 19.43
N ILE A 120 -23.70 0.06 20.70
CA ILE A 120 -24.24 -0.73 21.80
C ILE A 120 -25.56 -0.08 22.23
N THR A 121 -26.64 -0.86 22.24
CA THR A 121 -27.99 -0.39 22.57
C THR A 121 -28.52 -1.17 23.75
N ALA A 122 -28.84 -0.50 24.86
CA ALA A 122 -29.54 -1.10 25.99
C ALA A 122 -30.93 -1.60 25.54
N LYS A 123 -31.37 -2.75 26.06
CA LYS A 123 -32.72 -3.26 25.78
C LYS A 123 -33.75 -2.53 26.64
N ASP A 124 -34.96 -2.39 26.11
CA ASP A 124 -36.08 -1.85 26.87
C ASP A 124 -36.44 -2.77 28.03
N ARG A 125 -36.74 -2.16 29.18
CA ARG A 125 -37.10 -2.84 30.43
C ARG A 125 -38.25 -2.09 31.10
N SER A 126 -39.01 -2.80 31.92
CA SER A 126 -40.08 -2.23 32.73
C SER A 126 -40.05 -2.79 34.16
N LYS A 127 -40.65 -2.05 35.08
CA LYS A 127 -40.88 -2.42 36.49
C LYS A 127 -42.25 -1.95 36.93
N THR A 128 -42.78 -2.51 38.01
CA THR A 128 -43.94 -1.95 38.72
C THR A 128 -43.47 -0.92 39.75
N TYR A 129 -44.23 0.15 40.00
CA TYR A 129 -43.91 1.10 41.06
C TYR A 129 -43.85 0.40 42.43
N GLY A 130 -42.84 0.74 43.24
CA GLY A 130 -42.54 0.06 44.50
C GLY A 130 -41.59 -1.14 44.38
N GLU A 131 -41.26 -1.60 43.17
CA GLU A 131 -40.27 -2.66 42.94
C GLU A 131 -38.93 -2.09 42.45
N ALA A 132 -37.83 -2.69 42.89
CA ALA A 132 -36.51 -2.38 42.33
C ALA A 132 -36.24 -3.25 41.09
N LEU A 133 -35.60 -2.68 40.08
CA LEU A 133 -35.21 -3.39 38.85
C LEU A 133 -33.69 -3.56 38.79
N ALA A 134 -33.22 -4.81 38.79
CA ALA A 134 -31.84 -5.11 38.42
C ALA A 134 -31.71 -5.12 36.89
N LEU A 135 -30.94 -4.18 36.34
CA LEU A 135 -30.68 -4.10 34.89
C LEU A 135 -29.67 -5.16 34.41
N GLY A 136 -28.87 -5.73 35.32
CA GLY A 136 -27.82 -6.67 34.97
C GLY A 136 -26.75 -6.07 34.07
N SER A 137 -25.94 -6.92 33.43
CA SER A 137 -24.86 -6.50 32.53
C SER A 137 -24.99 -7.05 31.10
N THR A 138 -26.07 -7.78 30.81
CA THR A 138 -26.30 -8.49 29.54
C THR A 138 -27.53 -8.00 28.79
N GLU A 139 -28.27 -7.03 29.35
CA GLU A 139 -29.49 -6.46 28.74
C GLU A 139 -29.16 -5.40 27.69
N PHE A 140 -28.38 -5.79 26.68
CA PHE A 140 -28.00 -4.93 25.55
C PHE A 140 -27.92 -5.73 24.24
N THR A 141 -27.80 -5.01 23.14
CA THR A 141 -27.42 -5.54 21.82
C THR A 141 -26.21 -4.76 21.30
N ALA A 142 -25.37 -5.40 20.49
CA ALA A 142 -24.22 -4.77 19.85
C ALA A 142 -24.27 -4.98 18.34
N SER A 143 -24.02 -3.93 17.57
CA SER A 143 -23.97 -3.97 16.10
C SER A 143 -22.69 -3.35 15.58
N GLY A 144 -22.09 -3.98 14.56
CA GLY A 144 -20.82 -3.53 13.98
C GLY A 144 -19.59 -4.34 14.40
N LEU A 145 -19.73 -5.32 15.30
CA LEU A 145 -18.66 -6.28 15.61
C LEU A 145 -18.30 -7.12 14.36
N VAL A 146 -17.02 -7.46 14.23
CA VAL A 146 -16.44 -8.22 13.11
C VAL A 146 -15.38 -9.17 13.68
N ASN A 147 -14.81 -10.05 12.87
CA ASN A 147 -13.64 -10.86 13.25
C ASN A 147 -13.80 -11.73 14.53
N GLY A 148 -15.04 -12.03 14.93
CA GLY A 148 -15.32 -12.75 16.18
C GLY A 148 -15.24 -11.89 17.44
N ASP A 149 -15.10 -10.57 17.31
CA ASP A 149 -15.12 -9.63 18.43
C ASP A 149 -16.45 -9.71 19.18
N ALA A 150 -16.39 -9.55 20.50
CA ALA A 150 -17.54 -9.62 21.38
C ALA A 150 -17.50 -8.52 22.44
N VAL A 151 -18.69 -8.00 22.78
CA VAL A 151 -18.91 -7.26 24.01
C VAL A 151 -19.52 -8.25 25.01
N THR A 152 -18.82 -8.54 26.10
CA THR A 152 -19.25 -9.56 27.07
C THR A 152 -20.09 -9.00 28.21
N SER A 153 -19.99 -7.70 28.48
CA SER A 153 -20.76 -7.02 29.53
C SER A 153 -20.85 -5.52 29.28
N VAL A 154 -21.95 -4.90 29.67
CA VAL A 154 -22.15 -3.44 29.69
C VAL A 154 -22.66 -3.05 31.07
N THR A 155 -22.16 -1.95 31.63
CA THR A 155 -22.75 -1.37 32.83
C THR A 155 -24.00 -0.60 32.45
N LEU A 156 -25.16 -1.03 32.96
CA LEU A 156 -26.46 -0.42 32.69
C LEU A 156 -26.98 0.25 33.96
N THR A 157 -27.33 1.53 33.86
CA THR A 157 -27.85 2.33 34.97
C THR A 157 -29.10 3.09 34.52
N SER A 158 -30.07 3.20 35.42
CA SER A 158 -31.25 4.04 35.24
C SER A 158 -31.70 4.52 36.61
N ASP A 159 -31.97 5.82 36.75
CA ASP A 159 -32.52 6.38 38.00
C ASP A 159 -33.90 5.77 38.30
N GLY A 160 -34.62 5.34 37.26
CA GLY A 160 -35.88 4.60 37.38
C GLY A 160 -35.76 3.19 37.96
N ALA A 161 -34.54 2.67 38.15
CA ALA A 161 -34.33 1.31 38.64
C ALA A 161 -34.66 1.15 40.14
N ALA A 162 -34.56 2.22 40.93
CA ALA A 162 -34.88 2.18 42.36
C ALA A 162 -36.39 1.99 42.59
N ALA A 163 -36.77 1.29 43.66
CA ALA A 163 -38.18 1.11 44.03
C ALA A 163 -38.95 2.42 44.25
N THR A 164 -38.24 3.46 44.70
CA THR A 164 -38.78 4.79 45.02
C THR A 164 -38.87 5.75 43.83
N ALA A 165 -38.37 5.35 42.66
CA ALA A 165 -38.43 6.16 41.44
C ALA A 165 -39.81 6.09 40.78
#